data_AF-A0A5K0VQN2-F1
#
_entry.id   AF-A0A5K0VQN2-F1
#
_cell.length_a   1.000
_cell.length_b   1.000
_cell.length_c   1.000
_cell.angle_alpha   90.00
_cell.angle_beta   90.00
_cell.angle_gamma   90.00
#
_symmetry.space_group_name_H-M   'P 1'
#
loop_
_entity.id
_entity.type
_entity.pdbx_description
1 polymer ?
#
loop_
_entity_poly.entity_id
_entity_poly.type
_entity_poly.pdbx_seq_one_letter_code
_entity_poly.pdbx_strand_id
1 'polypeptide(L)' 'MRAFDELRRLEMFFREEIKRGCSIVDLYELVQHAGNILPR' A
#
# COMPACT_ATOMS: atom_id res chain seq x y z
N MET A 1 -9.87 -5.27 15.22
CA MET A 1 -9.17 -4.02 14.84
C MET A 1 -9.39 -3.80 13.34
N ARG A 2 -10.59 -3.35 12.92
CA ARG A 2 -11.06 -3.45 11.52
C ARG A 2 -10.15 -2.77 10.49
N ALA A 3 -9.59 -1.59 10.81
CA ALA A 3 -8.67 -0.89 9.91
C ALA A 3 -7.41 -1.71 9.60
N PHE A 4 -6.87 -2.42 10.60
CA PHE A 4 -5.70 -3.28 10.42
C PHE A 4 -6.00 -4.50 9.54
N ASP A 5 -7.21 -5.06 9.63
CA ASP A 5 -7.63 -6.19 8.80
C ASP A 5 -7.71 -5.78 7.31
N GLU A 6 -8.24 -4.58 7.03
CA GLU A 6 -8.28 -4.05 5.65
C GLU A 6 -6.88 -3.67 5.14
N LEU A 7 -6.03 -3.06 5.96
CA LEU A 7 -4.64 -2.76 5.60
C LEU A 7 -3.83 -4.03 5.30
N ARG A 8 -4.09 -5.13 6.03
CA ARG A 8 -3.47 -6.43 5.73
C ARG A 8 -3.88 -6.96 4.37
N ARG A 9 -5.14 -6.76 3.94
CA ARG A 9 -5.57 -7.14 2.58
C ARG A 9 -4.86 -6.31 1.51
N LEU A 10 -4.69 -5.01 1.74
CA LEU A 10 -3.95 -4.11 0.86
C LEU A 10 -2.47 -4.53 0.73
N GLU A 11 -1.83 -4.88 1.84
CA GLU A 11 -0.46 -5.41 1.85
C GLU A 11 -0.34 -6.68 0.99
N MET A 12 -1.27 -7.64 1.17
CA MET A 12 -1.27 -8.89 0.41
C MET A 12 -1.42 -8.63 -1.10
N PHE A 13 -2.30 -7.72 -1.49
CA PHE A 13 -2.48 -7.31 -2.89
C PHE A 13 -1.17 -6.83 -3.51
N PHE A 14 -0.48 -5.88 -2.89
CA PHE A 14 0.77 -5.36 -3.45
C PHE A 14 1.88 -6.40 -3.50
N ARG A 15 1.95 -7.31 -2.52
CA ARG A 15 2.88 -8.44 -2.56
C ARG A 15 2.60 -9.38 -3.74
N GLU A 16 1.34 -9.60 -4.11
CA GLU A 16 0.98 -10.43 -5.25
C GLU A 16 1.29 -9.74 -6.58
N GLU A 17 1.03 -8.44 -6.70
CA GLU A 17 1.36 -7.67 -7.90
C GLU A 17 2.87 -7.65 -8.16
N ILE A 18 3.68 -7.47 -7.12
CA ILE A 18 5.15 -7.57 -7.22
C ILE A 18 5.56 -8.96 -7.71
N LYS A 19 4.95 -10.05 -7.20
CA LYS A 19 5.24 -11.42 -7.66
C LYS A 19 4.85 -11.66 -9.12
N ARG A 20 3.83 -10.96 -9.62
CA ARG A 20 3.39 -11.01 -11.03
C ARG A 20 4.28 -10.20 -11.97
N GLY A 21 5.26 -9.47 -11.44
CA GLY A 21 6.14 -8.59 -12.21
C GLY A 21 5.55 -7.21 -12.47
N CYS A 22 4.41 -6.87 -11.86
CA CYS A 22 3.88 -5.52 -11.84
C CYS A 22 4.71 -4.68 -10.86
N SER A 23 5.64 -3.87 -11.40
CA SER A 23 6.43 -2.95 -10.60
C SER A 23 5.63 -1.69 -10.30
N ILE A 24 5.61 -1.27 -9.03
CA ILE A 24 5.01 0.00 -8.58
C ILE A 24 6.13 0.86 -8.02
N VAL A 25 7.04 1.26 -8.91
CA VAL A 25 8.31 1.93 -8.59
C VAL A 25 8.11 3.15 -7.70
N ASP A 26 7.01 3.87 -7.92
CA ASP A 26 6.75 5.14 -7.24
C ASP A 26 5.80 5.01 -6.04
N LEU A 27 5.41 3.79 -5.63
CA LEU A 27 4.41 3.61 -4.56
C LEU A 27 4.80 4.33 -3.26
N TYR A 28 6.09 4.28 -2.91
CA TYR A 28 6.62 4.92 -1.71
C TYR A 28 6.50 6.44 -1.75
N GLU A 29 6.66 7.07 -2.92
CA GLU A 29 6.46 8.51 -3.08
C GLU A 29 4.97 8.86 -3.18
N LEU A 30 4.18 8.05 -3.89
CA LEU A 30 2.75 8.30 -4.12
C LEU A 30 1.95 8.38 -2.81
N VAL A 31 2.22 7.48 -1.85
CA VAL A 31 1.51 7.50 -0.56
C VAL A 31 1.85 8.73 0.29
N GLN A 32 3.01 9.37 0.05
CA GLN A 32 3.43 10.57 0.79
C GLN A 32 2.64 11.82 0.41
N HIS A 33 1.91 11.82 -0.71
CA HIS A 33 1.02 12.91 -1.07
C HIS A 33 -0.23 13.01 -0.17
N ALA A 34 -0.47 12.03 0.71
CA ALA A 34 -1.53 12.13 1.71
C ALA A 34 -1.26 13.29 2.68
N GLY A 35 -2.19 14.27 2.74
CA GLY A 35 -2.04 15.47 3.57
C GLY A 35 -2.06 15.19 5.08
N ASN A 36 -2.78 14.14 5.50
CA ASN A 36 -2.86 13.73 6.90
C ASN A 36 -1.66 12.85 7.29
N ILE A 37 -1.05 13.09 8.46
CA ILE A 37 0.13 12.35 8.93
C ILE A 37 -0.16 10.88 9.27
N LEU A 38 -1.37 10.54 9.73
CA LEU A 38 -1.69 9.18 10.16
C LEU A 38 -1.97 8.22 8.98
N PRO A 39 -2.65 8.63 7.89
CA PRO A 39 -2.79 7.81 6.69
C PRO A 39 -1.55 7.78 5.77
N ARG A 40 -0.64 8.74 5.95
CA ARG A 40 0.64 8.82 5.23
C ARG A 40 1.64 7.82 5.80
#